data_AF-A0A965KRB0-F1
#
_entry.id   AF-A0A965KRB0-F1
#
_cell.length_a   1.000
_cell.length_b   1.000
_cell.length_c   1.000
_cell.angle_alpha   90.00
_cell.angle_beta   90.00
_cell.angle_gamma   90.00
#
_symmetry.space_group_name_H-M   'P 1'
#
loop_
_entity.id
_entity.type
_entity.pdbx_description
1 polymer ?
#
loop_
_entity_poly.entity_id
_entity_poly.type
_entity_poly.pdbx_seq_one_letter_code
_entity_poly.pdbx_strand_id
1 'polypeptide(L)' 'MAYKKVESYDEATTKGLATAYRDVLRLIGEEPDREGLLKTPERVAKAMQFLTQGQGHDPVEVIRGAIFTESVQEM' A
#
# COMPACT_ATOMS: atom_id res chain seq x y z
N MET A 1 17.96 -16.81 -7.84
CA MET A 1 17.91 -15.79 -6.79
C MET A 1 16.47 -15.63 -6.34
N ALA A 2 16.18 -15.74 -5.04
CA ALA A 2 14.81 -15.60 -4.55
C ALA A 2 14.43 -14.11 -4.50
N TYR A 3 13.32 -13.75 -5.15
CA TYR A 3 12.77 -12.40 -5.08
C TYR A 3 12.39 -12.07 -3.63
N LYS A 4 12.83 -10.91 -3.14
CA LYS A 4 12.55 -10.41 -1.78
C LYS A 4 11.83 -9.07 -1.90
N LYS A 5 10.51 -9.07 -1.72
CA LYS A 5 9.72 -7.83 -1.58
C LYS A 5 9.92 -7.30 -0.16
N VAL A 6 10.37 -6.05 -0.04
CA VAL A 6 10.42 -5.36 1.26
C VAL A 6 9.25 -4.37 1.27
N GLU A 7 8.18 -4.71 1.97
CA GLU A 7 7.10 -3.77 2.24
C GLU A 7 7.52 -2.91 3.44
N SER A 8 7.73 -1.61 3.20
CA SER A 8 7.96 -0.62 4.25
C SER A 8 6.68 0.19 4.41
N TYR A 9 6.07 0.12 5.60
CA TYR A 9 4.92 0.94 5.96
C TYR A 9 5.38 1.99 6.95
N ASP A 10 4.95 3.24 6.76
CA ASP A 10 5.23 4.29 7.72
C ASP A 10 4.35 4.08 8.97
N GLU A 11 4.98 3.87 10.12
CA GLU A 11 4.25 3.54 11.35
C GLU A 11 3.36 4.69 11.84
N ALA A 12 3.80 5.94 11.64
CA ALA A 12 3.03 7.11 12.05
C ALA A 12 1.75 7.25 11.20
N THR A 13 1.89 7.10 9.88
CA THR A 13 0.79 7.09 8.92
C THR A 13 -0.15 5.93 9.18
N THR A 14 0.39 4.74 9.48
CA THR A 14 -0.42 3.56 9.82
C THR A 14 -1.29 3.83 11.06
N LYS A 15 -0.72 4.40 12.12
CA LYS A 15 -1.46 4.74 13.36
C LYS A 15 -2.52 5.83 13.11
N GLY A 16 -2.17 6.86 12.35
CA GLY A 16 -3.09 7.93 11.99
C GLY A 16 -4.30 7.43 11.20
N LEU A 17 -4.04 6.67 10.13
CA LEU A 17 -5.08 6.06 9.31
C LEU A 17 -5.92 5.04 10.09
N ALA A 18 -5.30 4.21 10.93
CA ALA A 18 -6.04 3.24 11.75
C ALA A 18 -7.02 3.95 12.72
N THR A 19 -6.63 5.11 13.26
CA THR A 19 -7.53 5.91 14.09
C THR A 19 -8.72 6.43 13.27
N ALA A 20 -8.45 7.00 12.09
CA ALA A 20 -9.50 7.48 11.20
C ALA A 20 -10.46 6.36 10.75
N TYR A 21 -9.93 5.18 10.41
CA TYR A 21 -10.77 4.03 10.00
C TYR A 21 -11.63 3.48 11.12
N ARG A 22 -11.19 3.60 12.37
CA ARG A 22 -12.03 3.26 13.52
C ARG A 22 -13.26 4.18 13.59
N ASP A 23 -13.11 5.46 13.26
CA ASP A 23 -14.26 6.38 13.19
C ASP A 23 -15.12 6.14 11.96
N VAL A 24 -14.53 5.81 10.81
CA VAL A 24 -15.29 5.37 9.62
C VAL A 24 -16.18 4.18 9.93
N LEU A 25 -15.68 3.18 10.66
CA LEU A 25 -16.48 2.02 11.09
C LEU A 25 -17.69 2.44 11.93
N ARG A 26 -17.51 3.38 12.87
CA ARG A 26 -18.62 3.91 13.67
C ARG A 26 -19.64 4.66 12.81
N LEU A 27 -19.18 5.45 11.84
CA LEU A 27 -20.05 6.22 10.95
C LEU A 27 -20.95 5.34 10.08
N ILE A 28 -20.50 4.13 9.73
CA ILE A 28 -21.30 3.16 8.98
C ILE A 28 -22.16 2.25 9.87
N GLY A 29 -22.19 2.50 11.19
CA GLY A 29 -22.97 1.74 12.16
C GLY A 29 -22.31 0.45 12.64
N GLU A 30 -21.01 0.28 12.41
CA GLU A 30 -20.26 -0.89 12.87
C GLU A 30 -19.60 -0.65 14.23
N GLU A 31 -19.47 -1.73 15.01
CA GLU A 31 -18.80 -1.75 16.31
C GLU A 31 -17.32 -2.12 16.13
N PRO A 32 -16.36 -1.16 16.21
CA PRO A 32 -14.96 -1.44 15.89
C PRO A 32 -14.27 -2.39 16.87
N ASP A 33 -14.84 -2.55 18.08
CA ASP A 33 -14.29 -3.39 19.13
C ASP A 33 -14.79 -4.85 19.10
N ARG A 34 -15.63 -5.21 18.11
CA ARG A 34 -15.97 -6.62 17.88
C ARG A 34 -14.74 -7.40 17.43
N GLU A 35 -14.65 -8.66 17.85
CA GLU A 35 -13.50 -9.54 17.58
C GLU A 35 -13.04 -9.52 16.11
N GLY A 36 -14.00 -9.59 15.16
CA GLY A 36 -13.71 -9.58 13.73
C GLY A 36 -13.15 -8.26 13.17
N LEU A 37 -13.37 -7.14 13.87
CA LEU A 37 -12.97 -5.80 13.41
C LEU A 37 -11.79 -5.20 14.17
N LEU A 38 -11.35 -5.79 15.29
CA LEU A 38 -10.24 -5.24 16.10
C LEU A 38 -8.99 -4.91 15.27
N LYS A 39 -8.66 -5.76 14.29
CA LYS A 39 -7.51 -5.55 13.38
C LYS A 39 -7.87 -4.88 12.04
N THR A 40 -9.15 -4.64 11.77
CA THR A 40 -9.59 -4.04 10.49
C THR A 40 -8.99 -2.65 10.26
N PRO A 41 -8.99 -1.72 11.23
CA PRO A 41 -8.43 -0.39 10.99
C PRO A 41 -6.95 -0.42 10.61
N GLU A 42 -6.15 -1.29 11.24
CA GLU A 42 -4.73 -1.46 10.92
C GLU A 42 -4.53 -2.08 9.53
N ARG A 43 -5.31 -3.11 9.19
CA ARG A 43 -5.24 -3.76 7.87
C ARG A 43 -5.57 -2.80 6.74
N VAL A 44 -6.63 -2.00 6.91
CA VAL A 44 -7.05 -1.02 5.89
C VAL A 44 -6.03 0.11 5.78
N ALA A 45 -5.45 0.59 6.89
CA ALA A 45 -4.37 1.57 6.87
C ALA A 45 -3.13 1.10 6.08
N LYS A 46 -2.73 -0.16 6.23
CA LYS A 46 -1.65 -0.77 5.45
C LYS A 46 -2.03 -0.94 3.99
N ALA A 47 -3.26 -1.40 3.71
CA ALA A 47 -3.76 -1.55 2.34
C ALA A 47 -3.78 -0.20 1.60
N MET A 48 -4.21 0.89 2.26
CA MET A 48 -4.18 2.22 1.65
C MET A 48 -2.78 2.66 1.29
N GLN A 49 -1.82 2.52 2.21
CA GLN A 49 -0.42 2.86 1.92
C GLN A 49 0.13 2.04 0.76
N PHE A 50 -0.21 0.75 0.68
CA PHE A 50 0.17 -0.10 -0.46
C PHE A 50 -0.47 0.39 -1.77
N LEU A 51 -1.75 0.74 -1.77
CA LEU A 51 -2.46 1.25 -2.95
C LEU A 51 -1.93 2.61 -3.40
N THR A 52 -1.47 3.45 -2.47
CA THR A 52 -0.95 4.80 -2.76
C THR A 52 0.57 4.87 -2.83
N GLN A 53 1.29 3.76 -2.66
CA GLN A 53 2.76 3.74 -2.64
C GLN A 53 3.38 4.33 -3.91
N GLY A 54 2.67 4.32 -5.03
CA GLY A 54 3.11 4.90 -6.30
C GLY A 54 3.35 6.42 -6.25
N GLN A 55 2.79 7.13 -5.26
CA GLN A 55 3.11 8.54 -5.01
C GLN A 55 4.52 8.66 -4.40
N GLY A 56 5.54 8.58 -5.25
CA GLY A 56 6.95 8.61 -4.83
C GLY A 56 7.86 7.65 -5.59
N HIS A 57 7.30 6.78 -6.45
CA HIS A 57 8.11 5.94 -7.33
C HIS A 57 8.42 6.68 -8.63
N ASP A 58 9.72 6.80 -8.97
CA ASP A 58 10.15 7.30 -10.28
C ASP A 58 9.91 6.20 -11.34
N PRO A 59 9.00 6.38 -12.30
CA PRO A 59 8.77 5.40 -13.36
C PRO A 59 10.04 5.12 -14.18
N VAL A 60 10.98 6.07 -14.25
CA VAL A 60 12.26 5.90 -14.94
C VAL A 60 13.13 4.85 -14.24
N GLU A 61 13.13 4.78 -12.91
CA GLU A 61 13.87 3.75 -12.18
C GLU A 61 13.29 2.35 -12.37
N VAL A 62 11.97 2.23 -12.49
CA VAL A 62 11.29 0.95 -12.78
C VAL A 62 11.63 0.46 -14.19
N ILE A 63 11.66 1.37 -15.17
CA ILE A 63 11.90 1.04 -16.59
C ILE A 63 13.37 0.74 -16.87
N ARG A 64 14.31 1.41 -16.19
CA ARG A 64 15.77 1.24 -16.41
C ARG A 64 16.27 -0.20 -16.27
N GLY A 65 15.59 -1.05 -15.49
CA GLY A 65 15.92 -2.46 -15.34
C GLY A 65 15.43 -3.39 -16.46
N ALA A 66 14.61 -2.89 -17.39
CA ALA A 66 13.95 -3.68 -18.44
C ALA A 66 14.27 -3.21 -19.87
N ILE A 67 15.27 -2.32 -20.04
CA ILE A 67 15.72 -1.89 -21.36
C ILE A 67 16.72 -2.91 -21.89
N PHE A 68 16.29 -3.68 -22.89
CA PHE A 68 17.15 -4.53 -23.69
C PHE A 68 17.43 -3.82 -25.02
N THR A 69 18.69 -3.73 -25.43
CA THR A 69 19.05 -3.29 -26.78
C THR A 69 18.73 -4.40 -27.76
N GLU A 70 17.61 -4.29 -28.45
CA GLU A 70 17.30 -5.10 -29.63
C GLU A 70 17.41 -4.26 -30.91
N SER A 71 17.88 -4.89 -32.00
CA SER A 71 17.99 -4.28 -33.33
C SER A 71 16.69 -4.42 -34.13
N VAL A 72 15.54 -4.20 -33.51
CA VAL A 72 14.23 -4.29 -34.17
C VAL A 72 13.80 -2.90 -34.60
N GLN A 73 13.59 -2.72 -35.90
CA GLN A 73 13.12 -1.47 -36.53
C GLN A 73 11.68 -1.62 -37.03
N GLU A 74 10.77 -2.03 -36.16
CA GLU A 74 9.34 -2.16 -36.49
C GLU A 74 8.49 -1.57 -35.34
N MET A 75 7.37 -0.93 -35.68
CA MET A 75 6.47 -0.21 -34.75
C MET A 75 5.37 -1.13 -34.22
#